data_AF-A0A7K3ZM25-F1
#
_entry.id   AF-A0A7K3ZM25-F1
#
_cell.length_a   1.000
_cell.length_b   1.000
_cell.length_c   1.000
_cell.angle_alpha   90.00
_cell.angle_beta   90.00
_cell.angle_gamma   90.00
#
_symmetry.space_group_name_H-M   'P 1'
#
loop_
_entity.id
_entity.type
_entity.pdbx_description
1 polymer ?
#
loop_
_entity_poly.entity_id
_entity_poly.type
_entity_poly.pdbx_seq_one_letter_code
_entity_poly.pdbx_strand_id
1 'polypeptide(L)'
;MSQNEVTGKIILLQPSDASAKITDVVEGIIAGIMETGEVNVVGLNEALFLACSSVNMATEIAKVHVDDIDIADIDLPGFGRAAVVSAHLTQKMAGEYTMLAAQEDKTMTDADQTVSVSRASSFERLITISLLKLVKFDKIKIAAAGGSINDAIALALKLSSGQISKDPVGIKLFHLYSITMRDDPTKSIAAVSIYLQKGISKHYTKRQLAILKEISSINPNKK
;
A
#
# COMPACT_ATOMS: atom_id res chain seq x y z
N MET A 1 -9.99 25.58 12.65
CA MET A 1 -9.95 24.42 11.72
C MET A 1 -8.49 24.22 11.33
N SER A 2 -7.80 23.28 11.99
CA SER A 2 -6.38 23.02 11.73
C SER A 2 -6.24 22.27 10.41
N GLN A 3 -5.50 22.86 9.47
CA GLN A 3 -4.87 22.09 8.41
C GLN A 3 -3.87 21.18 9.12
N ASN A 4 -4.03 19.86 9.03
CA ASN A 4 -2.94 18.97 9.44
C ASN A 4 -1.86 19.16 8.37
N GLU A 5 -0.88 20.02 8.68
CA GLU A 5 0.36 20.13 7.90
C GLU A 5 0.98 18.73 7.77
N VAL A 6 1.54 18.43 6.60
CA VAL A 6 2.43 17.28 6.49
C VAL A 6 3.66 17.63 7.30
N THR A 7 3.71 17.13 8.52
CA THR A 7 4.88 17.24 9.36
C THR A 7 5.80 16.04 9.11
N GLY A 8 7.11 16.26 9.16
CA GLY A 8 8.14 15.25 8.94
C GLY A 8 8.69 15.17 7.52
N LYS A 9 9.68 14.28 7.35
CA LYS A 9 10.38 14.06 6.08
C LYS A 9 9.51 13.26 5.10
N ILE A 10 9.57 13.58 3.81
CA ILE A 10 8.94 12.79 2.74
C ILE A 10 10.04 12.08 1.94
N ILE A 11 9.94 10.77 1.83
CA ILE A 11 10.76 9.93 0.96
C ILE A 11 9.90 9.53 -0.22
N LEU A 12 10.12 10.17 -1.36
CA LEU A 12 9.44 9.87 -2.62
C LEU A 12 10.28 8.90 -3.46
N LEU A 13 9.71 7.76 -3.79
CA LEU A 13 10.31 6.75 -4.66
C LEU A 13 9.60 6.78 -6.01
N GLN A 14 10.35 7.18 -7.03
CA GLN A 14 9.90 7.31 -8.41
C GLN A 14 10.05 5.97 -9.15
N PRO A 15 9.39 5.79 -10.31
CA PRO A 15 9.56 4.59 -11.15
C PRO A 15 11.02 4.24 -11.44
N SER A 16 11.88 5.25 -11.64
CA SER A 16 13.32 5.08 -11.88
C SER A 16 14.08 4.46 -10.70
N ASP A 17 13.51 4.54 -9.51
CA ASP A 17 14.14 4.05 -8.28
C ASP A 17 13.80 2.58 -8.02
N ALA A 18 12.99 1.92 -8.86
CA ALA A 18 12.53 0.54 -8.63
C ALA A 18 13.68 -0.48 -8.48
N SER A 19 14.87 -0.18 -9.01
CA SER A 19 16.08 -1.01 -8.87
C SER A 19 17.01 -0.58 -7.74
N ALA A 20 16.65 0.44 -6.95
CA ALA A 20 17.43 0.88 -5.80
C ALA A 20 17.48 -0.22 -4.74
N LYS A 21 18.54 -0.21 -3.92
CA LYS A 21 18.65 -1.17 -2.83
C LYS A 21 17.64 -0.81 -1.75
N ILE A 22 16.88 -1.81 -1.30
CA ILE A 22 15.91 -1.67 -0.19
C ILE A 22 16.59 -1.06 1.04
N THR A 23 17.83 -1.45 1.33
CA THR A 23 18.63 -0.97 2.47
C THR A 23 18.84 0.54 2.45
N ASP A 24 19.10 1.13 1.29
CA ASP A 24 19.39 2.57 1.16
C ASP A 24 18.13 3.39 1.53
N VAL A 25 16.95 2.89 1.13
CA VAL A 25 15.66 3.49 1.50
C VAL A 25 15.37 3.28 2.98
N VAL A 26 15.68 2.12 3.54
CA VAL A 26 15.50 1.81 4.97
C VAL A 26 16.36 2.73 5.84
N GLU A 27 17.62 2.96 5.46
CA GLU A 27 18.50 3.92 6.13
C GLU A 27 17.89 5.33 6.10
N GLY A 28 17.34 5.74 4.95
CA GLY A 28 16.63 7.02 4.81
C GLY A 28 15.41 7.14 5.73
N ILE A 29 14.62 6.07 5.86
CA ILE A 29 13.46 5.98 6.78
C ILE A 29 13.93 6.17 8.22
N ILE A 30 14.93 5.39 8.65
CA ILE A 30 15.44 5.43 10.03
C ILE A 30 16.02 6.80 10.35
N ALA A 31 16.83 7.37 9.44
CA ALA A 31 17.37 8.72 9.60
C ALA A 31 16.25 9.77 9.73
N GLY A 32 15.23 9.73 8.87
CA GLY A 32 14.10 10.66 8.94
C GLY A 32 13.31 10.55 10.25
N ILE A 33 13.11 9.32 10.72
CA ILE A 33 12.49 9.04 12.03
C ILE A 33 13.34 9.58 13.18
N MET A 34 14.67 9.44 13.13
CA MET A 34 15.58 9.97 14.15
C MET A 34 15.60 11.50 14.17
N GLU A 35 15.50 12.14 13.00
CA GLU A 35 15.52 13.60 12.84
C GLU A 35 14.21 14.26 13.28
N THR A 36 13.07 13.69 12.90
CA THR A 36 11.77 14.38 12.97
C THR A 36 10.71 13.62 13.77
N GLY A 37 10.96 12.37 14.16
CA GLY A 37 10.01 11.52 14.89
C GLY A 37 8.95 10.84 14.01
N GLU A 38 8.79 11.30 12.76
CA GLU A 38 7.83 10.76 11.79
C GLU A 38 8.38 10.86 10.35
N VAL A 39 8.00 9.94 9.46
CA VAL A 39 8.41 10.00 8.05
C VAL A 39 7.28 9.47 7.18
N ASN A 40 7.11 10.10 6.01
CA ASN A 40 6.18 9.63 5.00
C ASN A 40 6.97 8.96 3.87
N VAL A 41 6.62 7.73 3.53
CA VAL A 41 7.21 6.99 2.42
C VAL A 41 6.17 6.86 1.32
N VAL A 42 6.51 7.34 0.12
CA VAL A 42 5.59 7.31 -1.02
C VAL A 42 6.24 6.62 -2.20
N GLY A 43 5.63 5.53 -2.66
CA GLY A 43 6.06 4.82 -3.86
C GLY A 43 5.11 5.05 -5.02
N LEU A 44 5.66 5.25 -6.22
CA LEU A 44 4.90 5.43 -7.46
C LEU A 44 5.14 4.26 -8.43
N ASN A 45 4.06 3.74 -9.03
CA ASN A 45 4.05 2.73 -10.10
C ASN A 45 5.00 1.52 -9.84
N GLU A 46 6.13 1.44 -10.54
CA GLU A 46 7.06 0.31 -10.42
C GLU A 46 7.75 0.27 -9.04
N ALA A 47 7.84 1.41 -8.34
CA ALA A 47 8.48 1.53 -7.03
C ALA A 47 7.55 1.17 -5.84
N LEU A 48 6.32 0.71 -6.09
CA LEU A 48 5.38 0.32 -5.02
C LEU A 48 5.95 -0.81 -4.15
N PHE A 49 6.50 -1.86 -4.77
CA PHE A 49 7.14 -2.97 -4.06
C PHE A 49 8.33 -2.51 -3.22
N LEU A 50 9.15 -1.58 -3.74
CA LEU A 50 10.28 -1.02 -3.00
C LEU A 50 9.77 -0.27 -1.76
N ALA A 51 8.76 0.59 -1.91
CA ALA A 51 8.15 1.31 -0.78
C ALA A 51 7.62 0.34 0.29
N CYS A 52 6.81 -0.65 -0.10
CA CYS A 52 6.26 -1.65 0.83
C CYS A 52 7.38 -2.45 1.52
N SER A 53 8.39 -2.88 0.77
CA SER A 53 9.49 -3.68 1.33
C SER A 53 10.36 -2.89 2.30
N SER A 54 10.67 -1.64 1.98
CA SER A 54 11.45 -0.76 2.84
C SER A 54 10.68 -0.38 4.10
N VAL A 55 9.38 -0.08 4.00
CA VAL A 55 8.52 0.14 5.18
C VAL A 55 8.51 -1.10 6.08
N ASN A 56 8.26 -2.28 5.49
CA ASN A 56 8.21 -3.54 6.23
C ASN A 56 9.54 -3.80 6.96
N MET A 57 10.66 -3.73 6.24
CA MET A 57 11.98 -3.95 6.82
C MET A 57 12.32 -2.94 7.92
N ALA A 58 12.00 -1.65 7.73
CA ALA A 58 12.22 -0.63 8.75
C ALA A 58 11.43 -0.92 10.03
N THR A 59 10.18 -1.40 9.91
CA THR A 59 9.35 -1.75 11.07
C THR A 59 9.82 -3.03 11.80
N GLU A 60 10.57 -3.90 11.12
CA GLU A 60 11.15 -5.10 11.74
C GLU A 60 12.44 -4.79 12.52
N ILE A 61 13.29 -3.90 12.01
CA ILE A 61 14.65 -3.71 12.55
C ILE A 61 14.81 -2.49 13.47
N ALA A 62 13.83 -1.59 13.46
CA ALA A 62 13.89 -0.35 14.22
C ALA A 62 12.56 -0.07 14.95
N LYS A 63 12.58 0.88 15.89
CA LYS A 63 11.39 1.37 16.58
C LYS A 63 10.58 2.29 15.67
N VAL A 64 10.06 1.72 14.59
CA VAL A 64 9.27 2.38 13.54
C VAL A 64 7.96 1.63 13.42
N HIS A 65 6.86 2.36 13.48
CA HIS A 65 5.52 1.81 13.40
C HIS A 65 4.77 2.46 12.24
N VAL A 66 4.00 1.66 11.51
CA VAL A 66 3.04 2.16 10.51
C VAL A 66 1.85 2.75 11.27
N ASP A 67 1.67 4.07 11.15
CA ASP A 67 0.52 4.78 11.69
C ASP A 67 -0.65 4.75 10.70
N ASP A 68 -0.35 4.93 9.41
CA ASP A 68 -1.32 4.90 8.32
C ASP A 68 -0.65 4.39 7.03
N ILE A 69 -1.37 3.66 6.19
CA ILE A 69 -0.90 3.27 4.86
C ILE A 69 -2.09 2.98 3.93
N ASP A 70 -2.02 3.55 2.73
CA ASP A 70 -3.06 3.37 1.73
C ASP A 70 -2.49 3.34 0.32
N ILE A 71 -3.36 2.90 -0.60
CA ILE A 71 -3.10 2.90 -2.04
C ILE A 71 -4.10 3.76 -2.79
N ALA A 72 -3.61 4.43 -3.82
CA ALA A 72 -4.38 5.37 -4.61
C ALA A 72 -4.04 5.26 -6.10
N ASP A 73 -5.03 5.55 -6.94
CA ASP A 73 -4.83 5.88 -8.35
C ASP A 73 -5.15 7.37 -8.49
N ILE A 74 -4.13 8.16 -8.87
CA ILE A 74 -4.18 9.62 -8.91
C ILE A 74 -3.56 10.15 -10.20
N ASP A 75 -4.04 11.30 -10.65
CA ASP A 75 -3.43 12.05 -11.73
C ASP A 75 -2.45 13.08 -11.14
N LEU A 76 -1.16 12.89 -11.40
CA LEU A 76 -0.08 13.75 -10.91
C LEU A 76 0.41 14.66 -12.04
N PRO A 77 0.40 15.99 -11.86
CA PRO A 77 1.01 16.92 -12.81
C PRO A 77 2.47 16.53 -13.08
N GLY A 78 2.81 16.35 -14.36
CA GLY A 78 4.17 15.96 -14.79
C GLY A 78 4.48 14.46 -14.76
N PHE A 79 3.69 13.63 -14.06
CA PHE A 79 3.84 12.17 -14.03
C PHE A 79 2.67 11.43 -14.69
N GLY A 80 1.54 12.13 -14.93
CA GLY A 80 0.31 11.54 -15.43
C GLY A 80 -0.38 10.67 -14.37
N ARG A 81 -1.24 9.76 -14.82
CA ARG A 81 -1.94 8.83 -13.94
C ARG A 81 -0.97 7.82 -13.34
N ALA A 82 -0.92 7.76 -12.01
CA ALA A 82 0.00 6.93 -11.25
C ALA A 82 -0.71 6.15 -10.16
N ALA A 83 -0.30 4.89 -10.01
CA ALA A 83 -0.58 4.09 -8.82
C ALA A 83 0.39 4.50 -7.71
N VAL A 84 -0.14 4.71 -6.49
CA VAL A 84 0.61 5.23 -5.36
C VAL A 84 0.37 4.39 -4.12
N VAL A 85 1.43 4.09 -3.38
CA VAL A 85 1.39 3.66 -1.98
C VAL A 85 1.92 4.82 -1.15
N SER A 86 1.21 5.21 -0.11
CA SER A 86 1.67 6.22 0.86
C SER A 86 1.60 5.62 2.26
N ALA A 87 2.73 5.56 2.96
CA ALA A 87 2.84 5.08 4.33
C ALA A 87 3.32 6.21 5.24
N HIS A 88 2.60 6.45 6.33
CA HIS A 88 3.01 7.33 7.41
C HIS A 88 3.60 6.49 8.55
N LEU A 89 4.85 6.76 8.89
CA LEU A 89 5.61 6.02 9.89
C LEU A 89 5.95 6.92 11.07
N THR A 90 5.89 6.38 12.29
CA THR A 90 6.26 7.13 13.50
C THR A 90 7.01 6.25 14.51
N GLN A 91 7.64 6.84 15.51
CA GLN A 91 8.21 6.09 16.64
C GLN A 91 7.17 5.64 17.67
N LYS A 92 5.95 6.18 17.61
CA LYS A 92 4.88 5.87 18.56
C LYS A 92 4.06 4.74 17.99
N MET A 93 3.85 3.70 18.79
CA MET A 93 3.00 2.59 18.38
C MET A 93 1.55 3.07 18.30
N ALA A 94 1.04 3.25 17.09
CA ALA A 94 -0.38 3.37 16.84
C ALA A 94 -0.97 1.95 16.88
N GLY A 95 -1.67 1.62 17.96
CA GLY A 95 -2.16 0.25 18.21
C GLY A 95 -3.26 -0.23 17.27
N GLU A 96 -3.77 0.62 16.37
CA GLU A 96 -5.02 0.34 15.65
C GLU A 96 -4.80 -0.49 14.38
N TYR A 97 -3.71 -0.28 13.65
CA TYR A 97 -3.55 -0.79 12.28
C TYR A 97 -3.57 -2.32 12.14
N THR A 98 -2.78 -3.04 12.95
CA THR A 98 -2.75 -4.52 12.91
C THR A 98 -4.02 -5.14 13.48
N MET A 99 -4.66 -4.48 14.45
CA MET A 99 -5.94 -4.92 15.00
C MET A 99 -7.07 -4.82 13.97
N LEU A 100 -7.09 -3.76 13.16
CA LEU A 100 -8.07 -3.57 12.10
C LEU A 100 -8.00 -4.69 11.06
N ALA A 101 -6.79 -5.10 10.66
CA ALA A 101 -6.61 -6.21 9.73
C ALA A 101 -7.12 -7.54 10.32
N ALA A 102 -6.78 -7.83 11.58
CA ALA A 102 -7.28 -9.02 12.27
C ALA A 102 -8.81 -9.02 12.43
N GLN A 103 -9.42 -7.84 12.60
CA GLN A 103 -10.87 -7.69 12.64
C GLN A 103 -11.50 -7.96 11.27
N GLU A 104 -10.93 -7.41 10.19
CA GLU A 104 -11.44 -7.69 8.84
C GLU A 104 -11.36 -9.19 8.52
N ASP A 105 -10.23 -9.84 8.81
CA ASP A 105 -10.07 -11.30 8.64
C ASP A 105 -11.12 -12.10 9.42
N LYS A 106 -11.47 -11.69 10.64
CA LYS A 106 -12.56 -12.34 11.41
C LYS A 106 -13.94 -12.15 10.80
N THR A 107 -14.18 -11.03 10.11
CA THR A 107 -15.47 -10.79 9.43
C THR A 107 -15.58 -11.51 8.09
N MET A 108 -14.47 -11.99 7.53
CA MET A 108 -14.45 -12.78 6.32
C MET A 108 -14.69 -14.25 6.70
N THR A 109 -15.94 -14.66 6.55
CA THR A 109 -16.42 -15.97 7.02
C THR A 109 -16.03 -17.12 6.11
N ASP A 110 -15.57 -16.85 4.88
CA ASP A 110 -15.27 -17.87 3.88
C ASP A 110 -13.87 -17.66 3.26
N ALA A 111 -13.09 -18.73 3.21
CA ALA A 111 -11.79 -18.76 2.52
C ALA A 111 -11.94 -18.38 1.03
N ASP A 112 -13.11 -18.64 0.44
CA ASP A 112 -13.45 -18.26 -0.92
C ASP A 112 -13.55 -16.74 -1.14
N GLN A 113 -13.44 -15.92 -0.11
CA GLN A 113 -13.34 -14.47 -0.27
C GLN A 113 -11.91 -13.98 -0.56
N THR A 114 -10.91 -14.86 -0.53
CA THR A 114 -9.51 -14.49 -0.81
C THR A 114 -9.12 -14.73 -2.26
N VAL A 115 -8.39 -13.77 -2.84
CA VAL A 115 -7.73 -13.84 -4.15
C VAL A 115 -6.22 -13.75 -3.92
N SER A 116 -5.52 -14.87 -4.10
CA SER A 116 -4.06 -14.90 -3.98
C SER A 116 -3.43 -14.50 -5.31
N VAL A 117 -2.62 -13.44 -5.29
CA VAL A 117 -1.89 -12.94 -6.46
C VAL A 117 -0.50 -13.56 -6.47
N SER A 118 -0.16 -14.17 -7.59
CA SER A 118 1.14 -14.77 -7.84
C SER A 118 1.54 -14.53 -9.29
N ARG A 119 2.84 -14.57 -9.56
CA ARG A 119 3.43 -14.39 -10.89
C ARG A 119 2.92 -15.38 -11.95
N ALA A 120 2.32 -16.51 -11.54
CA ALA A 120 1.80 -17.52 -12.46
C ALA A 120 0.42 -17.19 -13.04
N SER A 121 -0.30 -16.22 -12.46
CA SER A 121 -1.65 -15.86 -12.89
C SER A 121 -1.62 -14.65 -13.81
N SER A 122 -2.33 -14.71 -14.95
CA SER A 122 -2.50 -13.52 -15.79
C SER A 122 -3.39 -12.49 -15.09
N PHE A 123 -3.19 -11.23 -15.42
CA PHE A 123 -3.92 -10.11 -14.82
C PHE A 123 -5.43 -10.18 -15.12
N GLU A 124 -5.81 -10.55 -16.34
CA GLU A 124 -7.20 -10.74 -16.76
C GLU A 124 -7.89 -11.85 -15.98
N ARG A 125 -7.16 -12.94 -15.68
CA ARG A 125 -7.67 -14.03 -14.86
C ARG A 125 -7.92 -13.57 -13.43
N LEU A 126 -6.99 -12.80 -12.86
CA LEU A 126 -7.14 -12.24 -11.51
C LEU A 126 -8.34 -11.29 -11.42
N ILE A 127 -8.53 -10.42 -12.41
CA ILE A 127 -9.72 -9.56 -12.51
C ILE A 127 -10.99 -10.41 -12.55
N THR A 128 -11.05 -11.40 -13.44
CA THR A 128 -12.22 -12.26 -13.62
C THR A 128 -12.59 -12.98 -12.32
N ILE A 129 -11.62 -13.60 -11.66
CA ILE A 129 -11.83 -14.29 -10.38
C ILE A 129 -12.31 -13.31 -9.29
N SER A 130 -11.73 -12.12 -9.23
CA SER A 130 -12.11 -11.09 -8.25
C SER A 130 -13.55 -10.63 -8.46
N LEU A 131 -13.95 -10.36 -9.71
CA LEU A 131 -15.32 -9.99 -10.05
C LEU A 131 -16.31 -11.12 -9.75
N LEU A 132 -15.97 -12.37 -10.06
CA LEU A 132 -16.81 -13.53 -9.72
C LEU A 132 -17.02 -13.68 -8.21
N LYS A 133 -15.98 -13.42 -7.40
CA LYS A 133 -16.10 -13.41 -5.93
C LYS A 133 -16.92 -12.22 -5.45
N LEU A 134 -16.73 -11.03 -6.02
CA LEU A 134 -17.55 -9.86 -5.71
C LEU A 134 -19.02 -10.07 -6.08
N VAL A 135 -19.38 -10.86 -7.10
CA VAL A 135 -20.79 -11.21 -7.33
C VAL A 135 -21.40 -11.95 -6.13
N LYS A 136 -20.63 -12.79 -5.45
CA LYS A 136 -21.08 -13.63 -4.34
C LYS A 136 -20.94 -12.96 -2.97
N PHE A 137 -19.95 -12.10 -2.81
CA PHE A 137 -19.55 -11.56 -1.53
C PHE A 137 -19.43 -10.04 -1.58
N ASP A 138 -19.86 -9.37 -0.52
CA ASP A 138 -19.72 -7.92 -0.40
C ASP A 138 -18.28 -7.48 -0.11
N LYS A 139 -17.45 -8.40 0.38
CA LYS A 139 -16.03 -8.18 0.68
C LYS A 139 -15.16 -9.26 0.07
N ILE A 140 -14.00 -8.86 -0.45
CA ILE A 140 -12.92 -9.78 -0.84
C ILE A 140 -11.57 -9.28 -0.31
N LYS A 141 -10.61 -10.19 -0.18
CA LYS A 141 -9.22 -9.91 0.18
C LYS A 141 -8.31 -10.27 -0.97
N ILE A 142 -7.46 -9.35 -1.40
CA ILE A 142 -6.37 -9.61 -2.33
C ILE A 142 -5.11 -9.80 -1.52
N ALA A 143 -4.49 -10.97 -1.58
CA ALA A 143 -3.29 -11.30 -0.82
C ALA A 143 -2.10 -11.52 -1.76
N ALA A 144 -0.94 -10.95 -1.43
CA ALA A 144 0.27 -11.10 -2.23
C ALA A 144 1.53 -10.99 -1.36
N ALA A 145 2.66 -11.49 -1.85
CA ALA A 145 3.95 -11.35 -1.20
C ALA A 145 5.08 -11.17 -2.21
N GLY A 146 6.17 -10.54 -1.74
CA GLY A 146 7.35 -10.28 -2.55
C GLY A 146 7.02 -9.49 -3.82
N GLY A 147 7.63 -9.87 -4.94
CA GLY A 147 7.45 -9.16 -6.21
C GLY A 147 6.04 -9.20 -6.81
N SER A 148 5.06 -9.90 -6.21
CA SER A 148 3.66 -9.89 -6.67
C SER A 148 2.84 -8.74 -6.02
N ILE A 149 3.45 -7.95 -5.13
CA ILE A 149 2.79 -6.82 -4.47
C ILE A 149 2.32 -5.77 -5.48
N ASN A 150 3.12 -5.43 -6.50
CA ASN A 150 2.73 -4.47 -7.53
C ASN A 150 1.46 -4.93 -8.28
N ASP A 151 1.39 -6.20 -8.66
CA ASP A 151 0.23 -6.77 -9.35
C ASP A 151 -1.03 -6.75 -8.47
N ALA A 152 -0.89 -6.99 -7.17
CA ALA A 152 -2.00 -6.93 -6.22
C ALA A 152 -2.53 -5.51 -6.05
N ILE A 153 -1.65 -4.51 -5.96
CA ILE A 153 -2.04 -3.10 -5.90
C ILE A 153 -2.71 -2.69 -7.21
N ALA A 154 -2.12 -3.04 -8.36
CA ALA A 154 -2.71 -2.77 -9.67
C ALA A 154 -4.09 -3.40 -9.81
N LEU A 155 -4.28 -4.65 -9.36
CA LEU A 155 -5.57 -5.34 -9.36
C LEU A 155 -6.59 -4.61 -8.48
N ALA A 156 -6.22 -4.26 -7.26
CA ALA A 156 -7.09 -3.54 -6.32
C ALA A 156 -7.52 -2.17 -6.87
N LEU A 157 -6.59 -1.42 -7.45
CA LEU A 157 -6.86 -0.13 -8.08
C LEU A 157 -7.73 -0.28 -9.32
N LYS A 158 -7.50 -1.31 -10.15
CA LYS A 158 -8.33 -1.58 -11.33
C LYS A 158 -9.76 -1.94 -10.96
N LEU A 159 -9.96 -2.74 -9.91
CA LEU A 159 -11.30 -3.10 -9.42
C LEU A 159 -12.03 -1.91 -8.79
N SER A 160 -11.33 -1.05 -8.07
CA SER A 160 -11.94 0.07 -7.34
C SER A 160 -12.15 1.34 -8.16
N SER A 161 -11.25 1.63 -9.11
CA SER A 161 -11.29 2.86 -9.92
C SER A 161 -11.58 2.63 -11.40
N GLY A 162 -11.47 1.39 -11.89
CA GLY A 162 -11.60 1.06 -13.30
C GLY A 162 -13.05 0.91 -13.80
N GLN A 163 -14.05 1.07 -12.93
CA GLN A 163 -15.49 0.95 -13.26
C GLN A 163 -15.87 -0.38 -13.95
N ILE A 164 -15.17 -1.47 -13.61
CA ILE A 164 -15.39 -2.81 -14.19
C ILE A 164 -16.39 -3.66 -13.40
N SER A 165 -16.65 -3.31 -12.14
CA SER A 165 -17.66 -3.95 -11.30
C SER A 165 -19.03 -3.31 -11.54
N LYS A 166 -20.10 -4.11 -11.43
CA LYS A 166 -21.49 -3.60 -11.48
C LYS A 166 -21.79 -2.67 -10.31
N ASP A 167 -21.33 -3.05 -9.12
CA ASP A 167 -21.45 -2.28 -7.89
C ASP A 167 -20.17 -1.46 -7.69
N PRO A 168 -20.22 -0.23 -7.15
CA PRO A 168 -19.03 0.50 -6.71
C PRO A 168 -18.25 -0.36 -5.71
N VAL A 169 -16.94 -0.49 -5.93
CA VAL A 169 -16.03 -1.20 -5.03
C VAL A 169 -14.96 -0.22 -4.58
N GLY A 170 -14.69 -0.18 -3.28
CA GLY A 170 -13.63 0.64 -2.71
C GLY A 170 -12.60 -0.21 -2.00
N ILE A 171 -11.43 0.38 -1.76
CA ILE A 171 -10.43 -0.17 -0.86
C ILE A 171 -10.81 0.25 0.55
N LYS A 172 -10.99 -0.74 1.42
CA LYS A 172 -11.36 -0.54 2.81
C LYS A 172 -10.13 -0.46 3.72
N LEU A 173 -9.14 -1.31 3.45
CA LEU A 173 -7.92 -1.42 4.24
C LEU A 173 -6.80 -1.97 3.36
N PHE A 174 -5.62 -1.38 3.46
CA PHE A 174 -4.38 -1.93 2.94
C PHE A 174 -3.53 -2.39 4.13
N HIS A 175 -3.29 -3.69 4.27
CA HIS A 175 -2.48 -4.25 5.36
C HIS A 175 -1.15 -4.77 4.81
N LEU A 176 -0.04 -4.24 5.33
CA LEU A 176 1.35 -4.61 5.06
C LEU A 176 1.88 -5.34 6.29
N TYR A 177 2.48 -6.51 6.07
CA TYR A 177 2.98 -7.37 7.11
C TYR A 177 4.10 -8.27 6.58
N SER A 178 4.78 -8.93 7.50
CA SER A 178 5.85 -9.87 7.21
C SER A 178 5.34 -11.31 7.17
N ILE A 179 5.85 -12.10 6.24
CA ILE A 179 5.75 -13.56 6.27
C ILE A 179 7.13 -14.19 6.18
N THR A 180 7.31 -15.32 6.85
CA THR A 180 8.53 -16.12 6.74
C THR A 180 8.45 -17.02 5.51
N MET A 181 9.56 -17.15 4.78
CA MET A 181 9.62 -18.08 3.66
C MET A 181 9.60 -19.53 4.18
N ARG A 182 8.83 -20.40 3.52
CA ARG A 182 8.75 -21.82 3.89
C ARG A 182 10.11 -22.51 3.78
N ASP A 183 10.87 -22.19 2.73
CA ASP A 183 12.15 -22.84 2.42
C ASP A 183 13.32 -22.23 3.20
N ASP A 184 13.14 -21.04 3.76
CA ASP A 184 14.13 -20.36 4.59
C ASP A 184 13.41 -19.52 5.68
N PRO A 185 13.11 -20.13 6.83
CA PRO A 185 12.38 -19.45 7.92
C PRO A 185 13.10 -18.23 8.49
N THR A 186 14.41 -18.08 8.21
CA THR A 186 15.19 -16.91 8.63
C THR A 186 14.96 -15.70 7.73
N LYS A 187 14.39 -15.90 6.54
CA LYS A 187 14.04 -14.84 5.61
C LYS A 187 12.59 -14.43 5.79
N SER A 188 12.41 -13.18 6.20
CA SER A 188 11.15 -12.47 6.14
C SER A 188 11.00 -11.79 4.78
N ILE A 189 9.79 -11.81 4.23
CA ILE A 189 9.43 -11.06 3.02
C ILE A 189 8.18 -10.22 3.31
N ALA A 190 8.12 -9.06 2.66
CA ALA A 190 6.93 -8.22 2.70
C ALA A 190 5.75 -8.93 2.02
N ALA A 191 4.59 -8.83 2.65
CA ALA A 191 3.31 -9.32 2.18
C ALA A 191 2.24 -8.26 2.40
N VAL A 192 1.20 -8.30 1.55
CA VAL A 192 0.08 -7.38 1.60
C VAL A 192 -1.24 -8.13 1.58
N SER A 193 -2.22 -7.58 2.29
CA SER A 193 -3.62 -7.97 2.26
C SER A 193 -4.44 -6.71 2.00
N ILE A 194 -5.10 -6.65 0.85
CA ILE A 194 -5.90 -5.51 0.41
C ILE A 194 -7.37 -5.91 0.48
N TYR A 195 -8.11 -5.27 1.38
CA TYR A 195 -9.51 -5.56 1.61
C TYR A 195 -10.35 -4.63 0.73
N LEU A 196 -11.17 -5.23 -0.14
CA LEU A 196 -12.11 -4.52 -0.99
C LEU A 196 -13.54 -4.76 -0.49
N GLN A 197 -14.38 -3.73 -0.55
CA GLN A 197 -15.79 -3.83 -0.17
C GLN A 197 -16.69 -3.13 -1.19
N LYS A 198 -17.88 -3.68 -1.41
CA LYS A 198 -18.94 -3.06 -2.21
C LYS A 198 -19.61 -1.89 -1.51
N GLY A 199 -20.10 -0.94 -2.29
CA GLY A 199 -20.89 0.19 -1.80
C GLY A 199 -20.07 1.26 -1.07
N ILE A 200 -18.75 1.07 -0.93
CA ILE A 200 -17.86 2.10 -0.41
C ILE A 200 -17.23 2.88 -1.58
N SER A 201 -17.20 4.20 -1.44
CA SER A 201 -16.43 5.09 -2.31
C SER A 201 -15.14 5.48 -1.58
N LYS A 202 -14.07 5.73 -2.34
CA LYS A 202 -12.69 5.98 -1.86
C LYS A 202 -12.65 6.75 -0.52
N HIS A 203 -11.97 6.20 0.47
CA HIS A 203 -11.54 6.94 1.66
C HIS A 203 -10.06 7.29 1.51
N TYR A 204 -9.75 8.58 1.40
CA TYR A 204 -8.40 9.08 1.62
C TYR A 204 -8.36 9.75 2.98
N THR A 205 -7.30 9.52 3.75
CA THR A 205 -7.09 10.31 4.96
C THR A 205 -6.74 11.75 4.59
N LYS A 206 -7.07 12.72 5.46
CA LYS A 206 -6.71 14.13 5.22
C LYS A 206 -5.20 14.32 5.02
N ARG A 207 -4.39 13.53 5.74
CA ARG A 207 -2.93 13.55 5.65
C ARG A 207 -2.46 13.05 4.29
N GLN A 208 -3.03 11.96 3.78
CA GLN A 208 -2.72 11.48 2.42
C GLN A 208 -3.05 12.52 1.36
N LEU A 209 -4.23 13.14 1.43
CA LEU A 209 -4.56 14.22 0.51
C LEU A 209 -3.55 15.37 0.56
N ALA A 210 -2.99 15.66 1.74
CA ALA A 210 -1.95 16.67 1.89
C ALA A 210 -0.61 16.21 1.28
N ILE A 211 -0.16 14.97 1.56
CA ILE A 211 1.06 14.38 0.99
C ILE A 211 0.97 14.34 -0.55
N LEU A 212 -0.16 13.88 -1.08
CA LEU A 212 -0.38 13.78 -2.53
C LEU A 212 -0.42 15.17 -3.19
N LYS A 213 -0.99 16.17 -2.52
CA LYS A 213 -0.91 17.57 -2.98
C LYS A 213 0.52 18.10 -2.96
N GLU A 214 1.28 17.81 -1.92
CA GLU A 214 2.67 18.23 -1.81
C GLU A 214 3.52 17.61 -2.93
N ILE A 215 3.37 16.32 -3.18
CA ILE A 215 4.03 15.62 -4.30
C ILE A 215 3.64 16.21 -5.65
N SER A 216 2.36 16.53 -5.86
CA SER A 216 1.89 17.17 -7.09
C SER A 216 2.51 18.55 -7.35
N SER A 217 3.02 19.21 -6.30
CA SER A 217 3.71 20.50 -6.40
C SER A 217 5.22 20.37 -6.64
N ILE A 218 5.79 19.18 -6.43
CA ILE A 218 7.20 18.87 -6.71
C ILE A 218 7.33 18.66 -8.22
N ASN A 219 7.67 19.74 -8.93
CA ASN A 219 7.84 19.76 -10.37
C ASN A 219 9.04 18.85 -10.79
N PRO A 220 8.84 17.77 -11.56
CA PRO A 220 9.92 16.84 -11.93
C PRO A 220 10.97 17.47 -12.87
N ASN A 221 10.68 18.64 -13.46
CA ASN A 221 11.58 19.34 -14.38
C ASN A 221 12.59 20.28 -13.70
N LYS A 222 12.82 20.16 -12.39
CA LYS A 222 13.96 20.79 -11.71
C LYS A 222 15.02 19.74 -11.39
N LYS A 223 15.81 19.37 -12.40
CA LYS A 223 17.20 18.94 -12.22
C LYS A 223 18.08 19.88 -13.02
#